data_AF-G3YBS6-F1
#
_entry.id   AF-G3YBS6-F1
#
_cell.length_a   1.000
_cell.length_b   1.000
_cell.length_c   1.000
_cell.angle_alpha   90.00
_cell.angle_beta   90.00
_cell.angle_gamma   90.00
#
_symmetry.space_group_name_H-M   'P 1'
#
loop_
_entity.id
_entity.type
_entity.pdbx_description
1 polymer ?
#
loop_
_entity_poly.entity_id
_entity_poly.type
_entity_poly.pdbx_seq_one_letter_code
_entity_poly.pdbx_strand_id
1 'polypeptide(L)'
;MQAHFPNCKPLPGAERLLSNLSRARSTSSMAEIQMALASSTKSHSYELKASSPGTEQLLGFFQSDRKTLNSAADSSETPISPNECLVFEDSVIGVEAARRAGMRVVWVPHPDVAGEYQARQEDVLAGRTKLIDIGDDWQLGEIGGSWAECIKSL
;
A
#
# COMPACT_ATOMS: atom_id res chain seq x y z
N MET A 1 -9.27 13.30 -17.41
CA MET A 1 -8.84 12.73 -16.12
C MET A 1 -8.09 13.73 -15.24
N GLN A 2 -7.01 14.39 -15.71
CA GLN A 2 -6.21 15.32 -14.88
C GLN A 2 -6.98 16.51 -14.30
N ALA A 3 -7.99 17.03 -15.02
CA ALA A 3 -8.81 18.15 -14.55
C ALA A 3 -9.52 17.91 -13.19
N HIS A 4 -9.73 16.65 -12.81
CA HIS A 4 -10.37 16.30 -11.53
C HIS A 4 -9.37 15.99 -10.41
N PHE A 5 -8.07 15.84 -10.70
CA PHE A 5 -7.06 15.50 -9.70
C PHE A 5 -6.95 16.51 -8.55
N PRO A 6 -7.02 17.83 -8.78
CA PRO A 6 -7.01 18.80 -7.68
C PRO A 6 -8.19 18.66 -6.70
N ASN A 7 -9.26 17.98 -7.11
CA ASN A 7 -10.45 17.74 -6.30
C ASN A 7 -10.44 16.36 -5.62
N CYS A 8 -9.36 15.58 -5.74
CA CYS A 8 -9.20 14.31 -5.06
C CYS A 8 -9.31 14.49 -3.54
N LYS A 9 -10.01 13.55 -2.90
CA LYS A 9 -10.16 13.48 -1.45
C LYS A 9 -9.57 12.18 -0.94
N PRO A 10 -8.98 12.16 0.26
CA PRO A 10 -8.65 10.93 0.96
C PRO A 10 -9.84 9.99 1.05
N LEU A 11 -9.57 8.68 1.01
CA LEU A 11 -10.59 7.69 1.35
C LEU A 11 -11.06 7.90 2.80
N PRO A 12 -12.37 7.71 3.09
CA PRO A 12 -12.85 7.68 4.46
C PRO A 12 -12.02 6.71 5.31
N GLY A 13 -11.68 7.10 6.54
CA GLY A 13 -10.87 6.30 7.45
C GLY A 13 -9.35 6.44 7.28
N ALA A 14 -8.85 6.87 6.12
CA ALA A 14 -7.41 6.96 5.85
C ALA A 14 -6.67 7.90 6.83
N GLU A 15 -7.23 9.07 7.12
CA GLU A 15 -6.63 10.02 8.07
C GLU A 15 -6.57 9.45 9.49
N ARG A 16 -7.65 8.80 9.94
CA ARG A 16 -7.69 8.15 11.25
C ARG A 16 -6.68 7.00 11.32
N LEU A 17 -6.55 6.22 10.25
CA LEU A 17 -5.58 5.15 10.16
C LEU A 17 -4.15 5.70 10.29
N LEU A 18 -3.76 6.67 9.46
CA LEU A 18 -2.40 7.24 9.50
C LEU A 18 -2.11 7.96 10.82
N SER A 19 -3.10 8.65 11.40
CA SER A 19 -2.98 9.27 12.72
C SER A 19 -2.78 8.25 13.85
N ASN A 20 -3.38 7.06 13.74
CA ASN A 20 -3.17 5.99 14.71
C ASN A 20 -1.81 5.33 14.50
N LEU A 21 -1.43 5.05 13.25
CA LEU A 21 -0.14 4.43 12.90
C LEU A 21 1.05 5.33 13.26
N SER A 22 0.94 6.64 13.07
CA SER A 22 2.01 7.59 13.43
C SER A 22 2.36 7.63 14.92
N ARG A 23 1.48 7.11 15.77
CA ARG A 23 1.67 7.00 17.23
C ARG A 23 1.82 5.55 17.69
N ALA A 24 1.70 4.60 16.77
CA ALA A 24 1.75 3.18 17.07
C ALA A 24 3.20 2.71 17.26
N ARG A 25 3.35 1.63 18.03
CA ARG A 25 4.62 0.96 18.26
C ARG A 25 4.47 -0.53 18.02
N SER A 26 5.52 -1.16 17.52
CA SER A 26 5.63 -2.61 17.45
C SER A 26 5.53 -3.21 18.85
N THR A 27 4.73 -4.26 19.02
CA THR A 27 4.58 -4.94 20.31
C THR A 27 5.81 -5.76 20.69
N SER A 28 6.61 -6.20 19.73
CA SER A 28 7.80 -7.03 19.96
C SER A 28 9.02 -6.21 20.35
N SER A 29 9.20 -5.05 19.72
CA SER A 29 10.41 -4.22 19.88
C SER A 29 10.16 -2.86 20.53
N MET A 30 8.90 -2.46 20.72
CA MET A 30 8.49 -1.11 21.14
C MET A 30 8.96 0.02 20.20
N ALA A 31 9.54 -0.33 19.04
CA ALA A 31 9.94 0.61 18.01
C ALA A 31 8.72 1.26 17.36
N GLU A 32 8.87 2.51 16.91
CA GLU A 32 7.80 3.23 16.21
C GLU A 32 7.50 2.57 14.87
N ILE A 33 6.22 2.50 14.51
CA ILE A 33 5.83 2.03 13.18
C ILE A 33 6.30 3.05 12.15
N GLN A 34 7.08 2.56 11.19
CA GLN A 34 7.60 3.37 10.09
C GLN A 34 6.58 3.36 8.95
N MET A 35 6.35 4.52 8.33
CA MET A 35 5.40 4.67 7.24
C MET A 35 6.11 5.22 6.00
N ALA A 36 5.79 4.66 4.85
CA ALA A 36 6.28 5.11 3.55
C ALA A 36 5.13 5.12 2.53
N LEU A 37 5.28 5.95 1.51
CA LEU A 37 4.34 6.05 0.39
C LEU A 37 5.01 5.56 -0.90
N ALA A 38 4.49 4.46 -1.45
CA ALA A 38 4.85 4.00 -2.78
C ALA A 38 3.74 4.38 -3.77
N SER A 39 4.10 5.01 -4.90
CA SER A 39 3.14 5.34 -5.95
C SER A 39 3.75 5.15 -7.34
N SER A 40 3.00 4.52 -8.23
CA SER A 40 3.33 4.41 -9.66
C SER A 40 2.93 5.64 -10.48
N THR A 41 2.36 6.67 -9.83
CA THR A 41 1.90 7.89 -10.51
C THR A 41 3.09 8.76 -10.94
N LYS A 42 3.08 9.25 -12.18
CA LYS A 42 4.07 10.23 -12.68
C LYS A 42 4.04 11.53 -11.87
N SER A 43 5.18 12.19 -11.67
CA SER A 43 5.34 13.37 -10.79
C SER A 43 4.27 14.45 -11.01
N HIS A 44 4.02 14.85 -12.25
CA HIS A 44 3.01 15.88 -12.55
C HIS A 44 1.59 15.48 -12.11
N SER A 45 1.21 14.20 -12.29
CA SER A 45 -0.09 13.71 -11.83
C SER A 45 -0.14 13.49 -10.32
N TYR A 46 0.98 13.16 -9.70
CA TYR A 46 1.10 13.04 -8.25
C TYR A 46 0.87 14.40 -7.60
N GLU A 47 1.56 15.44 -8.08
CA GLU A 47 1.43 16.82 -7.57
C GLU A 47 -0.01 17.31 -7.65
N LEU A 48 -0.69 17.10 -8.79
CA LEU A 48 -2.09 17.47 -8.94
C LEU A 48 -3.04 16.72 -8.01
N LYS A 49 -2.76 15.45 -7.70
CA LYS A 49 -3.57 14.66 -6.75
C LYS A 49 -3.29 15.05 -5.30
N ALA A 50 -2.06 15.45 -5.01
CA ALA A 50 -1.57 15.84 -3.69
C ALA A 50 -1.93 17.29 -3.31
N SER A 51 -2.38 18.11 -4.26
CA SER A 51 -2.56 19.56 -4.06
C SER A 51 -3.80 19.96 -3.26
N SER A 52 -4.73 19.04 -2.98
CA SER A 52 -5.91 19.38 -2.19
C SER A 52 -5.54 19.45 -0.71
N PRO A 53 -6.10 20.38 0.09
CA PRO A 53 -5.73 20.52 1.51
C PRO A 53 -5.88 19.22 2.32
N GLY A 54 -6.92 18.43 2.03
CA GLY A 54 -7.14 17.15 2.70
C GLY A 54 -6.11 16.09 2.33
N THR A 55 -5.66 16.05 1.07
CA THR A 55 -4.61 15.12 0.65
C THR A 55 -3.24 15.59 1.14
N GLU A 56 -2.94 16.88 1.12
CA GLU A 56 -1.70 17.45 1.66
C GLU A 56 -1.55 17.12 3.15
N GLN A 57 -2.60 17.31 3.94
CA GLN A 57 -2.62 16.94 5.35
C GLN A 57 -2.40 15.43 5.56
N LEU A 58 -3.05 14.58 4.75
CA LEU A 58 -2.86 13.13 4.81
C LEU A 58 -1.41 12.72 4.48
N LEU A 59 -0.81 13.37 3.48
CA LEU A 59 0.55 13.08 3.05
C LEU A 59 1.60 13.55 4.05
N GLY A 60 1.27 14.54 4.90
CA GLY A 60 2.13 15.02 5.98
C GLY A 60 2.48 13.97 7.04
N PHE A 61 1.78 12.83 7.08
CA PHE A 61 2.16 11.70 7.94
C PHE A 61 3.37 10.91 7.43
N PHE A 62 3.74 11.04 6.15
CA PHE A 62 4.93 10.40 5.59
C PHE A 62 6.11 11.35 5.67
N GLN A 63 7.21 10.90 6.29
CA GLN A 63 8.41 11.73 6.39
C GLN A 63 9.02 11.98 4.99
N SER A 64 9.45 13.21 4.74
CA SER A 64 9.90 13.69 3.43
C SER A 64 11.08 12.89 2.84
N ASP A 65 11.89 12.27 3.70
CA ASP A 65 13.04 11.43 3.41
C ASP A 65 12.70 9.94 3.20
N ARG A 66 11.44 9.54 3.44
CA ARG A 66 10.96 8.14 3.41
C ARG A 66 9.89 7.90 2.35
N LYS A 67 10.15 8.42 1.15
CA LYS A 67 9.42 8.02 -0.07
C LYS A 67 9.66 6.54 -0.44
N THR A 68 10.65 5.89 0.18
CA THR A 68 10.89 4.46 0.04
C THR A 68 11.28 3.91 1.41
N LEU A 69 10.80 2.73 1.78
CA LEU A 69 11.24 2.08 3.02
C LEU A 69 12.75 1.86 2.97
N ASN A 70 13.43 2.06 4.10
CA ASN A 70 14.89 1.91 4.23
C ASN A 70 15.73 2.87 3.36
N SER A 71 15.18 3.98 2.83
CA SER A 71 15.95 4.96 2.02
C SER A 71 16.86 5.89 2.81
N ALA A 72 16.70 5.95 4.14
CA ALA A 72 17.58 6.74 5.00
C ALA A 72 18.94 6.03 5.09
N ALA A 73 19.93 6.52 4.34
CA ALA A 73 21.28 5.96 4.27
C ALA A 73 22.06 6.03 5.60
N ASP A 74 21.60 6.86 6.57
CA ASP A 74 22.31 7.19 7.80
C ASP A 74 21.59 6.78 9.09
N SER A 75 20.50 5.99 9.04
CA SER A 75 19.90 5.48 10.27
C SER A 75 20.69 4.28 10.78
N SER A 76 21.19 4.32 12.02
CA SER A 76 21.70 3.16 12.77
C SER A 76 20.60 2.13 13.09
N GLU A 77 19.50 2.16 12.36
CA GLU A 77 18.31 1.34 12.53
C GLU A 77 18.47 0.07 11.68
N THR A 78 18.05 -1.05 12.24
CA THR A 78 17.99 -2.32 11.50
C THR A 78 17.03 -2.17 10.33
N PRO A 79 17.43 -2.52 9.10
CA PRO A 79 16.55 -2.46 7.93
C PRO A 79 15.26 -3.26 8.18
N ILE A 80 14.12 -2.68 7.83
CA ILE A 80 12.83 -3.36 7.91
C ILE A 80 12.80 -4.43 6.82
N SER A 81 12.62 -5.67 7.23
CA SER A 81 12.52 -6.79 6.28
C SER A 81 11.12 -6.87 5.67
N PRO A 82 10.95 -7.41 4.45
CA PRO A 82 9.65 -7.36 3.77
C PRO A 82 8.49 -8.03 4.53
N ASN A 83 8.77 -9.08 5.31
CA ASN A 83 7.75 -9.76 6.11
C ASN A 83 7.26 -8.94 7.32
N GLU A 84 7.97 -7.86 7.68
CA GLU A 84 7.56 -6.88 8.69
C GLU A 84 6.69 -5.77 8.09
N CYS A 85 6.59 -5.70 6.76
CA CYS A 85 5.81 -4.68 6.06
C CYS A 85 4.33 -5.08 5.92
N LEU A 86 3.46 -4.10 6.17
CA LEU A 86 2.04 -4.15 5.83
C LEU A 86 1.73 -3.11 4.76
N VAL A 87 1.24 -3.56 3.61
CA VAL A 87 0.88 -2.72 2.47
C VAL A 87 -0.63 -2.50 2.45
N PHE A 88 -1.06 -1.28 2.14
CA PHE A 88 -2.45 -0.99 1.76
C PHE A 88 -2.46 -0.64 0.27
N GLU A 89 -3.23 -1.38 -0.52
CA GLU A 89 -3.28 -1.23 -1.98
C GLU A 89 -4.71 -1.35 -2.50
N ASP A 90 -5.07 -0.59 -3.52
CA ASP A 90 -6.38 -0.66 -4.18
C ASP A 90 -6.34 -1.48 -5.48
N SER A 91 -5.17 -1.56 -6.10
CA SER A 91 -4.99 -2.19 -7.41
C SER A 91 -4.56 -3.65 -7.32
N VAL A 92 -5.07 -4.48 -8.22
CA VAL A 92 -4.67 -5.90 -8.34
C VAL A 92 -3.16 -6.04 -8.59
N ILE A 93 -2.61 -5.16 -9.43
CA ILE A 93 -1.18 -5.16 -9.76
C ILE A 93 -0.33 -4.81 -8.53
N GLY A 94 -0.77 -3.83 -7.72
CA GLY A 94 -0.09 -3.46 -6.49
C GLY A 94 -0.13 -4.57 -5.43
N VAL A 95 -1.26 -5.26 -5.30
CA VAL A 95 -1.37 -6.45 -4.45
C VAL A 95 -0.39 -7.53 -4.89
N GLU A 96 -0.37 -7.88 -6.18
CA GLU A 96 0.55 -8.88 -6.71
C GLU A 96 2.02 -8.49 -6.47
N ALA A 97 2.37 -7.22 -6.69
CA ALA A 97 3.71 -6.71 -6.40
C ALA A 97 4.09 -6.85 -4.92
N ALA A 98 3.19 -6.48 -4.00
CA ALA A 98 3.40 -6.61 -2.55
C ALA A 98 3.58 -8.08 -2.13
N ARG A 99 2.77 -8.99 -2.67
CA ARG A 99 2.88 -10.44 -2.40
C ARG A 99 4.22 -11.00 -2.85
N ARG A 100 4.64 -10.66 -4.06
CA ARG A 100 5.93 -11.10 -4.62
C ARG A 100 7.11 -10.52 -3.85
N ALA A 101 6.99 -9.30 -3.34
CA ALA A 101 7.98 -8.71 -2.44
C ALA A 101 8.06 -9.40 -1.07
N GLY A 102 7.18 -10.36 -0.75
CA GLY A 102 7.14 -11.04 0.55
C GLY A 102 6.49 -10.19 1.65
N MET A 103 5.69 -9.19 1.28
CA MET A 103 4.98 -8.31 2.22
C MET A 103 3.58 -8.83 2.53
N ARG A 104 3.04 -8.44 3.69
CA ARG A 104 1.62 -8.57 3.99
C ARG A 104 0.86 -7.45 3.28
N VAL A 105 -0.34 -7.73 2.79
CA VAL A 105 -1.11 -6.73 2.03
C VAL A 105 -2.59 -6.75 2.40
N VAL A 106 -3.14 -5.56 2.61
CA VAL A 106 -4.57 -5.31 2.74
C VAL A 106 -5.03 -4.71 1.42
N TRP A 107 -5.83 -5.46 0.68
CA TRP A 107 -6.44 -5.01 -0.56
C TRP A 107 -7.72 -4.22 -0.26
N VAL A 108 -7.77 -2.96 -0.68
CA VAL A 108 -8.89 -2.01 -0.51
C VAL A 108 -9.41 -1.58 -1.88
N PRO A 109 -10.05 -2.48 -2.66
CA PRO A 109 -10.46 -2.19 -4.02
C PRO A 109 -11.61 -1.18 -4.08
N HIS A 110 -11.64 -0.41 -5.16
CA HIS A 110 -12.87 0.26 -5.59
C HIS A 110 -13.99 -0.78 -5.81
N PRO A 111 -15.27 -0.49 -5.47
CA PRO A 111 -16.37 -1.46 -5.62
C PRO A 111 -16.47 -2.10 -7.01
N ASP A 112 -16.24 -1.32 -8.07
CA ASP A 112 -16.27 -1.84 -9.44
C ASP A 112 -15.14 -2.84 -9.71
N VAL A 113 -13.94 -2.60 -9.17
CA VAL A 113 -12.80 -3.53 -9.27
C VAL A 113 -13.08 -4.78 -8.44
N ALA A 114 -13.66 -4.63 -7.26
CA ALA A 114 -14.07 -5.76 -6.43
C ALA A 114 -15.12 -6.64 -7.14
N GLY A 115 -16.07 -6.02 -7.86
CA GLY A 115 -17.06 -6.72 -8.66
C GLY A 115 -16.43 -7.51 -9.82
N GLU A 116 -15.51 -6.89 -10.55
CA GLU A 116 -14.80 -7.53 -11.67
C GLU A 116 -14.01 -8.78 -11.22
N TYR A 117 -13.38 -8.72 -10.05
CA TYR A 117 -12.54 -9.80 -9.53
C TYR A 117 -13.23 -10.72 -8.51
N GLN A 118 -14.54 -10.60 -8.30
CA GLN A 118 -15.25 -11.35 -7.25
C GLN A 118 -15.01 -12.87 -7.32
N ALA A 119 -15.09 -13.45 -8.53
CA ALA A 119 -14.87 -14.88 -8.74
C ALA A 119 -13.39 -15.32 -8.61
N ARG A 120 -12.47 -14.35 -8.64
CA ARG A 120 -11.00 -14.56 -8.65
C ARG A 120 -10.33 -13.86 -7.47
N GLN A 121 -11.07 -13.50 -6.43
CA GLN A 121 -10.54 -12.76 -5.29
C GLN A 121 -9.38 -13.51 -4.64
N GLU A 122 -9.49 -14.82 -4.50
CA GLU A 122 -8.42 -15.66 -3.95
C GLU A 122 -7.16 -15.66 -4.83
N ASP A 123 -7.28 -15.55 -6.15
CA ASP A 123 -6.13 -15.40 -7.05
C ASP A 123 -5.46 -14.04 -6.81
N VAL A 124 -6.24 -12.97 -6.62
CA VAL A 124 -5.71 -11.63 -6.32
C VAL A 124 -4.93 -11.66 -5.02
N LEU A 125 -5.52 -12.19 -3.95
CA LEU A 125 -4.90 -12.28 -2.62
C LEU A 125 -3.65 -13.17 -2.62
N ALA A 126 -3.62 -14.19 -3.48
CA ALA A 126 -2.44 -15.02 -3.68
C ALA A 126 -1.37 -14.37 -4.59
N GLY A 127 -1.68 -13.26 -5.27
CA GLY A 127 -0.81 -12.66 -6.29
C GLY A 127 -0.66 -13.53 -7.53
N ARG A 128 -1.68 -14.32 -7.88
CA ARG A 128 -1.68 -15.35 -8.95
C ARG A 128 -2.59 -14.98 -10.11
N THR A 129 -2.81 -13.70 -10.33
CA THR A 129 -3.78 -13.24 -11.34
C THR A 129 -3.31 -13.48 -12.77
N LYS A 130 -1.99 -13.60 -12.97
CA LYS A 130 -1.34 -13.72 -14.28
C LYS A 130 -1.72 -12.58 -15.24
N LEU A 131 -2.03 -11.40 -14.69
CA LEU A 131 -2.27 -10.19 -15.48
C LEU A 131 -0.99 -9.73 -16.21
N ILE A 132 0.17 -10.06 -15.63
CA ILE A 132 1.47 -9.79 -16.19
C ILE A 132 2.21 -11.13 -16.25
N ASP A 133 2.72 -11.49 -17.43
CA ASP A 133 3.63 -12.63 -17.58
C ASP A 133 4.98 -12.25 -16.95
N ILE A 134 5.14 -12.57 -15.67
CA ILE A 134 6.39 -12.38 -14.94
C ILE A 134 7.14 -13.71 -14.94
N GLY A 135 8.36 -13.74 -15.46
CA GLY A 135 9.09 -14.99 -15.77
C GLY A 135 9.48 -15.88 -14.58
N ASP A 136 9.23 -15.47 -13.33
CA ASP A 136 9.59 -16.20 -12.12
C ASP A 136 8.36 -16.38 -11.20
N ASP A 137 7.89 -17.62 -11.04
CA ASP A 137 6.70 -17.97 -10.25
C ASP A 137 7.01 -18.47 -8.82
N TRP A 138 8.27 -18.43 -8.40
CA TRP A 138 8.70 -19.02 -7.13
C TRP A 138 8.25 -18.25 -5.88
N GLN A 139 7.83 -16.98 -6.01
CA GLN A 139 7.37 -16.11 -4.91
C GLN A 139 5.85 -15.98 -4.81
N LEU A 140 5.08 -16.81 -5.52
CA LEU A 140 3.62 -16.71 -5.49
C LEU A 140 3.07 -17.12 -4.11
N GLY A 141 2.09 -16.34 -3.64
CA GLY A 141 1.39 -16.64 -2.39
C GLY A 141 0.53 -17.89 -2.50
N GLU A 142 0.29 -18.54 -1.36
CA GLU A 142 -0.69 -19.63 -1.27
C GLU A 142 -2.13 -19.08 -1.32
N ILE A 143 -3.01 -19.77 -2.05
CA ILE A 143 -4.44 -19.50 -2.05
C ILE A 143 -5.00 -19.81 -0.65
N GLY A 144 -5.81 -18.89 -0.10
CA GLY A 144 -6.32 -18.99 1.27
C GLY A 144 -5.27 -18.72 2.37
N GLY A 145 -4.09 -18.20 2.03
CA GLY A 145 -3.06 -17.82 3.01
C GLY A 145 -3.43 -16.56 3.81
N SER A 146 -2.84 -16.40 5.00
CA SER A 146 -3.12 -15.27 5.91
C SER A 146 -2.33 -13.99 5.63
N TRP A 147 -1.66 -13.92 4.48
CA TRP A 147 -0.76 -12.82 4.15
C TRP A 147 -1.43 -11.70 3.34
N ALA A 148 -2.65 -11.95 2.86
CA ALA A 148 -3.43 -10.97 2.15
C ALA A 148 -4.88 -11.02 2.62
N GLU A 149 -5.49 -9.86 2.79
CA GLU A 149 -6.92 -9.76 3.10
C GLU A 149 -7.58 -8.67 2.25
N CYS A 150 -8.84 -8.88 1.89
CA CYS A 150 -9.65 -7.89 1.19
C CYS A 150 -10.60 -7.21 2.18
N ILE A 151 -10.56 -5.87 2.24
CA ILE A 151 -11.51 -5.06 2.98
C ILE A 151 -12.22 -4.10 2.03
N LYS A 152 -13.50 -3.85 2.28
CA LYS A 152 -14.33 -3.01 1.41
C LYS A 152 -14.10 -1.50 1.63
N SER A 153 -13.54 -1.13 2.77
CA SER A 153 -13.28 0.25 3.17
C SER A 153 -12.33 0.28 4.38
N LEU A 154 -11.66 1.42 4.58
CA LEU A 154 -10.82 1.73 5.74
C LEU A 154 -11.61 2.33 6.92
#